data_AF-A0A8H7D6H5-F1
#
_entry.id   AF-A0A8H7D6H5-F1
#
_cell.length_a   1.000
_cell.length_b   1.000
_cell.length_c   1.000
_cell.angle_alpha   90.00
_cell.angle_beta   90.00
_cell.angle_gamma   90.00
#
_symmetry.space_group_name_H-M   'P 1'
#
loop_
_entity.id
_entity.type
_entity.pdbx_description
1 polymer ?
#
loop_
_entity_poly.entity_id
_entity_poly.type
_entity_poly.pdbx_seq_one_letter_code
_entity_poly.pdbx_strand_id
1 'polypeptide(L)'
;MYDDAAAVAALVSSLTDEDQDVVLVAHSYGGIVACEAAKGLAKTVRVKEGKAGGVVRIVFVTAVVANEGQSLKDVFDATERLDFIRVEGEYMALDPAGCAPVNYSDLPPIEALSWASRMREHAAGSFLQNVTYAAYKDIPVSYLVCEEDKVVPSELQNRYIAKMESEMGEKRVDRHPVRAGHCINASQPETVATVIRRALGEKI
;
A
#
# COMPACT_ATOMS: atom_id res chain seq x y z
N MET A 1 7.81 -10.10 -3.30
CA MET A 1 6.70 -9.91 -2.35
C MET A 1 6.95 -10.63 -1.05
N TYR A 2 7.09 -11.96 -1.03
CA TYR A 2 7.28 -12.67 0.24
C TYR A 2 8.53 -12.23 1.01
N ASP A 3 9.65 -11.99 0.33
CA ASP A 3 10.88 -11.50 0.99
C ASP A 3 10.68 -10.09 1.57
N ASP A 4 10.01 -9.20 0.84
CA ASP A 4 9.66 -7.86 1.33
C ASP A 4 8.75 -7.95 2.55
N ALA A 5 7.74 -8.82 2.50
CA ALA A 5 6.81 -9.06 3.60
C ALA A 5 7.51 -9.65 4.81
N ALA A 6 8.45 -10.58 4.61
CA ALA A 6 9.24 -11.17 5.68
C ALA A 6 10.15 -10.13 6.35
N ALA A 7 10.78 -9.25 5.56
CA ALA A 7 11.60 -8.15 6.09
C ALA A 7 10.76 -7.17 6.93
N VAL A 8 9.58 -6.77 6.43
CA VAL A 8 8.64 -5.92 7.18
C VAL A 8 8.15 -6.63 8.44
N ALA A 9 7.74 -7.91 8.34
CA ALA A 9 7.26 -8.70 9.46
C ALA A 9 8.32 -8.86 10.54
N ALA A 10 9.59 -9.05 10.18
CA ALA A 10 10.70 -9.16 11.13
C ALA A 10 10.86 -7.87 11.94
N LEU A 11 10.84 -6.71 11.28
CA LEU A 11 10.92 -5.40 11.95
C LEU A 11 9.69 -5.14 12.84
N VAL A 12 8.48 -5.41 12.33
CA VAL A 12 7.26 -5.22 13.12
C VAL A 12 7.23 -6.16 14.32
N SER A 13 7.69 -7.41 14.15
CA SER A 13 7.77 -8.37 15.25
C SER A 13 8.70 -7.87 16.34
N SER A 14 9.90 -7.35 16.00
CA SER A 14 10.83 -6.84 17.01
C SER A 14 10.22 -5.68 17.81
N LEU A 15 9.53 -4.74 17.16
CA LEU A 15 8.88 -3.62 17.84
C LEU A 15 7.72 -4.10 18.74
N THR A 16 6.90 -5.02 18.24
CA THR A 16 5.73 -5.52 18.98
C THR A 16 6.08 -6.51 20.09
N ASP A 17 7.25 -7.15 20.05
CA ASP A 17 7.80 -7.95 21.16
C ASP A 17 8.39 -7.06 22.27
N GLU A 18 8.68 -5.79 21.97
CA GLU A 18 8.97 -4.73 22.96
C GLU A 18 7.71 -3.99 23.43
N ASP A 19 6.56 -4.67 23.36
CA ASP A 19 5.24 -4.16 23.77
C ASP A 19 4.74 -2.90 23.04
N GLN A 20 5.34 -2.55 21.90
CA GLN A 20 4.93 -1.39 21.12
C GLN A 20 3.72 -1.66 20.23
N ASP A 21 2.89 -0.62 20.09
CA ASP A 21 1.81 -0.59 19.11
C ASP A 21 2.29 0.02 17.79
N VAL A 22 2.02 -0.69 16.69
CA VAL A 22 2.54 -0.36 15.37
C VAL A 22 1.40 -0.02 14.41
N VAL A 23 1.64 1.02 13.60
CA VAL A 23 0.77 1.42 12.49
C VAL A 23 1.54 1.19 11.19
N LEU A 24 1.00 0.37 10.31
CA LEU A 24 1.58 0.17 8.98
C LEU A 24 1.02 1.19 8.00
N VAL A 25 1.89 1.95 7.35
CA VAL A 25 1.49 2.88 6.28
C VAL A 25 1.99 2.31 4.96
N ALA A 26 1.07 1.96 4.08
CA ALA A 26 1.32 1.13 2.91
C ALA A 26 0.91 1.87 1.62
N HIS A 27 1.88 2.29 0.82
CA HIS A 27 1.65 2.96 -0.46
C HIS A 27 1.77 1.98 -1.64
N SER A 28 0.85 2.07 -2.61
CA SER A 28 0.92 1.31 -3.87
C SER A 28 1.16 -0.19 -3.64
N TYR A 29 2.23 -0.76 -4.20
CA TYR A 29 2.75 -2.13 -3.96
C TYR A 29 2.79 -2.51 -2.47
N GLY A 30 3.07 -1.56 -1.59
CA GLY A 30 3.12 -1.78 -0.15
C GLY A 30 1.82 -2.33 0.44
N GLY A 31 0.67 -2.17 -0.23
CA GLY A 31 -0.60 -2.72 0.24
C GLY A 31 -0.59 -4.23 0.37
N ILE A 32 -0.12 -4.95 -0.65
CA ILE A 32 -0.02 -6.42 -0.59
C ILE A 32 1.08 -6.89 0.37
N VAL A 33 2.19 -6.14 0.45
CA VAL A 33 3.28 -6.43 1.39
C VAL A 33 2.80 -6.28 2.83
N ALA A 34 2.08 -5.19 3.13
CA ALA A 34 1.54 -4.95 4.47
C ALA A 34 0.49 -5.99 4.84
N CYS A 35 -0.30 -6.47 3.87
CA CYS A 35 -1.20 -7.59 4.11
C CYS A 35 -0.41 -8.83 4.54
N GLU A 36 0.50 -9.34 3.71
CA GLU A 36 1.31 -10.52 4.03
C GLU A 36 2.10 -10.38 5.35
N ALA A 37 2.74 -9.24 5.55
CA ALA A 37 3.61 -9.00 6.70
C ALA A 37 2.85 -8.96 8.04
N ALA A 38 1.57 -8.57 8.03
CA ALA A 38 0.79 -8.41 9.24
C ALA A 38 0.18 -9.71 9.79
N LYS A 39 0.42 -10.86 9.13
CA LYS A 39 -0.11 -12.16 9.51
C LYS A 39 0.32 -12.54 10.93
N GLY A 40 -0.66 -12.73 11.82
CA GLY A 40 -0.41 -13.04 13.23
C GLY A 40 0.12 -11.87 14.08
N LEU A 41 0.28 -10.68 13.50
CA LEU A 41 0.79 -9.51 14.23
C LEU A 41 -0.30 -8.54 14.69
N ALA A 42 -1.57 -8.82 14.39
CA ALA A 42 -2.69 -8.04 14.87
C ALA A 42 -2.69 -7.94 16.41
N LYS A 43 -2.85 -6.74 16.95
CA LYS A 43 -2.94 -6.50 18.40
C LYS A 43 -4.00 -7.38 19.08
N THR A 44 -5.16 -7.53 18.44
CA THR A 44 -6.27 -8.36 18.92
C THR A 44 -5.94 -9.84 19.03
N VAL A 45 -5.03 -10.34 18.21
CA VAL A 45 -4.51 -11.71 18.26
C VAL A 45 -3.46 -11.82 19.36
N ARG A 46 -2.46 -10.95 19.34
CA ARG A 46 -1.32 -10.96 20.27
C ARG A 46 -1.71 -10.79 21.74
N VAL A 47 -2.72 -9.97 22.03
CA VAL A 47 -3.23 -9.81 23.40
C VAL A 47 -3.80 -11.12 23.96
N LYS A 48 -4.41 -11.97 23.14
CA LYS A 48 -4.91 -13.29 23.57
C LYS A 48 -3.77 -14.26 23.92
N GLU A 49 -2.57 -13.99 23.40
CA GLU A 49 -1.34 -14.74 23.67
C GLU A 49 -0.56 -14.16 24.85
N GLY A 50 -1.10 -13.15 25.55
CA GLY A 50 -0.46 -12.51 26.69
C GLY A 50 0.61 -11.48 26.31
N LYS A 51 0.69 -11.06 25.04
CA LYS A 51 1.62 -10.02 24.57
C LYS A 51 0.94 -8.66 24.53
N ALA A 52 1.62 -7.60 24.98
CA ALA A 52 1.00 -6.27 25.00
C ALA A 52 1.14 -5.57 23.64
N GLY A 53 2.22 -5.71 22.88
CA GLY A 53 2.38 -5.01 21.59
C GLY A 53 1.64 -5.66 20.41
N GLY A 54 1.39 -4.89 19.35
CA GLY A 54 0.83 -5.41 18.10
C GLY A 54 0.51 -4.36 17.04
N VAL A 55 0.16 -4.81 15.84
CA VAL A 55 -0.32 -3.94 14.77
C VAL A 55 -1.75 -3.51 15.09
N VAL A 56 -1.94 -2.20 15.26
CA VAL A 56 -3.23 -1.62 15.66
C VAL A 56 -4.04 -1.09 14.48
N ARG A 57 -3.36 -0.75 13.37
CA ARG A 57 -4.00 -0.22 12.15
C ARG A 57 -3.10 -0.38 10.92
N ILE A 58 -3.73 -0.53 9.76
CA ILE A 58 -3.08 -0.36 8.45
C ILE A 58 -3.69 0.85 7.75
N VAL A 59 -2.85 1.77 7.28
CA VAL A 59 -3.24 2.93 6.48
C VAL A 59 -2.77 2.67 5.05
N PHE A 60 -3.71 2.35 4.17
CA PHE A 60 -3.45 2.22 2.74
C PHE A 60 -3.44 3.61 2.09
N VAL A 61 -2.41 3.90 1.31
CA VAL A 61 -2.25 5.16 0.58
C VAL A 61 -2.24 4.82 -0.91
N THR A 62 -3.37 5.01 -1.59
CA THR A 62 -3.60 4.56 -2.98
C THR A 62 -2.95 3.20 -3.29
N ALA A 63 -3.23 2.24 -2.40
CA ALA A 63 -2.52 0.96 -2.38
C ALA A 63 -3.19 -0.10 -3.25
N VAL A 64 -2.42 -1.08 -3.70
CA VAL A 64 -3.00 -2.30 -4.26
C VAL A 64 -3.33 -3.24 -3.11
N VAL A 65 -4.61 -3.61 -2.99
CA VAL A 65 -5.08 -4.60 -1.99
C VAL A 65 -5.73 -5.76 -2.75
N ALA A 66 -4.88 -6.63 -3.30
CA ALA A 66 -5.33 -7.80 -4.05
C ALA A 66 -6.00 -8.84 -3.14
N ASN A 67 -6.92 -9.63 -3.69
CA ASN A 67 -7.57 -10.69 -2.92
C ASN A 67 -6.60 -11.86 -2.69
N GLU A 68 -6.88 -12.65 -1.65
CA GLU A 68 -6.21 -13.94 -1.45
C GLU A 68 -6.31 -14.80 -2.72
N GLY A 69 -5.19 -15.34 -3.14
CA GLY A 69 -5.04 -16.10 -4.39
C GLY A 69 -4.76 -15.25 -5.64
N GLN A 70 -4.76 -13.92 -5.55
CA GLN A 70 -4.40 -13.04 -6.67
C GLN A 70 -2.99 -12.46 -6.50
N SER A 71 -2.33 -12.21 -7.63
CA SER A 71 -1.06 -11.49 -7.73
C SER A 71 -1.28 -10.09 -8.34
N LEU A 72 -0.26 -9.22 -8.30
CA LEU A 72 -0.31 -7.93 -9.01
C LEU A 72 -0.51 -8.10 -10.51
N LYS A 73 0.04 -9.16 -11.10
CA LYS A 73 -0.18 -9.47 -12.53
C LYS A 73 -1.65 -9.73 -12.86
N ASP A 74 -2.43 -10.30 -11.94
CA ASP A 74 -3.85 -10.57 -12.17
C ASP A 74 -4.71 -9.30 -12.07
N VAL A 75 -4.14 -8.27 -11.46
CA VAL A 75 -4.80 -7.02 -11.08
C VAL A 75 -4.43 -5.87 -12.03
N PHE A 76 -3.17 -5.82 -12.45
CA PHE A 76 -2.69 -4.99 -13.54
C PHE A 76 -2.92 -5.73 -14.85
N ASP A 77 -3.80 -5.21 -15.70
CA ASP A 77 -4.04 -5.79 -17.02
C ASP A 77 -2.73 -5.78 -17.82
N ALA A 78 -2.17 -6.96 -18.09
CA ALA A 78 -0.92 -7.14 -18.82
C ALA A 78 -0.99 -6.58 -20.25
N THR A 79 -2.18 -6.22 -20.75
CA THR A 79 -2.37 -5.58 -22.05
C THR A 79 -2.09 -4.07 -22.05
N GLU A 80 -2.15 -3.40 -20.90
CA GLU A 80 -1.76 -2.00 -20.72
C GLU A 80 -0.30 -1.88 -20.26
N ARG A 81 0.59 -2.55 -20.99
CA ARG A 81 2.03 -2.42 -20.72
C ARG A 81 2.42 -0.97 -20.99
N LEU A 82 2.66 -0.22 -19.91
CA LEU A 82 3.17 1.13 -20.02
C LEU A 82 4.54 1.08 -20.69
N ASP A 83 4.70 1.76 -21.82
CA ASP A 83 5.91 1.72 -22.66
C ASP A 83 7.19 2.13 -21.92
N PHE A 84 7.03 2.77 -20.75
CA PHE A 84 8.13 3.18 -19.87
C PHE A 84 8.63 2.08 -18.93
N ILE A 85 7.99 0.90 -18.89
CA ILE A 85 8.41 -0.23 -18.05
C ILE A 85 9.30 -1.16 -18.88
N ARG A 86 10.55 -1.36 -18.45
CA ARG A 86 11.49 -2.30 -19.05
C ARG A 86 11.75 -3.45 -18.09
N VAL A 87 11.68 -4.68 -18.59
CA VAL A 87 12.07 -5.87 -17.82
C VAL A 87 13.49 -6.24 -18.22
N GLU A 88 14.41 -6.18 -17.26
CA GLU A 88 15.84 -6.41 -17.44
C GLU A 88 16.27 -7.56 -16.50
N GLY A 89 16.27 -8.78 -17.03
CA GLY A 89 16.50 -9.99 -16.23
C GLY A 89 15.41 -10.19 -15.18
N GLU A 90 15.79 -10.24 -13.90
CA GLU A 90 14.88 -10.43 -12.77
C GLU A 90 14.27 -9.13 -12.25
N TYR A 91 14.61 -7.99 -12.85
CA TYR A 91 14.21 -6.66 -12.41
C TYR A 91 13.38 -5.91 -13.44
N MET A 92 12.63 -4.93 -12.97
CA MET A 92 11.88 -3.96 -13.77
C MET A 92 12.43 -2.56 -13.50
N ALA A 93 12.82 -1.87 -14.57
CA ALA A 93 13.24 -0.48 -14.55
C ALA A 93 12.15 0.40 -15.16
N LEU A 94 12.03 1.63 -14.67
CA LEU A 94 11.12 2.63 -15.23
C LEU A 94 11.92 3.71 -15.95
N ASP A 95 11.61 3.98 -17.21
CA ASP A 95 12.13 5.16 -17.92
C ASP A 95 11.57 6.44 -17.26
N PRO A 96 12.42 7.33 -16.72
CA PRO A 96 11.95 8.50 -15.97
C PRO A 96 11.04 9.42 -16.79
N ALA A 97 11.30 9.56 -18.10
CA ALA A 97 10.53 10.47 -18.95
C ALA A 97 9.08 10.00 -19.13
N GLY A 98 8.85 8.69 -19.28
CA GLY A 98 7.50 8.14 -19.33
C GLY A 98 6.85 7.94 -17.96
N CYS A 99 7.63 7.65 -16.92
CA CYS A 99 7.14 7.47 -15.55
C CYS A 99 6.63 8.78 -14.91
N ALA A 100 7.40 9.88 -15.06
CA ALA A 100 7.10 11.17 -14.46
C ALA A 100 5.65 11.67 -14.67
N PRO A 101 5.10 11.73 -15.91
CA PRO A 101 3.74 12.25 -16.15
C PRO A 101 2.62 11.34 -15.63
N VAL A 102 2.94 10.12 -15.19
CA VAL A 102 1.98 9.12 -14.70
C VAL A 102 2.05 8.99 -13.18
N ASN A 103 3.22 8.66 -12.62
CA ASN A 103 3.39 8.42 -11.18
C ASN A 103 3.42 9.72 -10.36
N TYR A 104 3.94 10.80 -10.94
CA TYR A 104 4.09 12.11 -10.32
C TYR A 104 3.25 13.16 -11.05
N SER A 105 2.07 12.75 -11.53
CA SER A 105 1.23 13.53 -12.44
C SER A 105 0.71 14.86 -11.89
N ASP A 106 0.75 15.03 -10.56
CA ASP A 106 0.30 16.20 -9.82
C ASP A 106 1.45 17.11 -9.36
N LEU A 107 2.69 16.82 -9.79
CA LEU A 107 3.86 17.68 -9.58
C LEU A 107 4.21 18.49 -10.84
N PRO A 108 4.89 19.65 -10.69
CA PRO A 108 5.49 20.35 -11.82
C PRO A 108 6.43 19.43 -12.63
N PRO A 109 6.47 19.49 -13.97
CA PRO A 109 7.18 18.51 -14.80
C PRO A 109 8.66 18.28 -14.44
N ILE A 110 9.38 19.34 -14.08
CA ILE A 110 10.79 19.26 -13.68
C ILE A 110 10.95 18.50 -12.35
N GLU A 111 10.04 18.74 -11.41
CA GLU A 111 10.04 18.07 -10.12
C GLU A 111 9.61 16.60 -10.25
N ALA A 112 8.56 16.35 -11.05
CA ALA A 112 8.12 14.99 -11.41
C ALA A 112 9.26 14.17 -12.02
N LEU A 113 10.00 14.75 -12.98
CA LEU A 113 11.15 14.09 -13.59
C LEU A 113 12.28 13.84 -12.59
N SER A 114 12.56 14.80 -11.71
CA SER A 114 13.54 14.65 -10.63
C SER A 114 13.19 13.46 -9.72
N TRP A 115 11.93 13.34 -9.30
CA TRP A 115 11.48 12.20 -8.52
C TRP A 115 11.53 10.88 -9.29
N ALA A 116 11.03 10.85 -10.52
CA ALA A 116 11.06 9.65 -11.36
C ALA A 116 12.50 9.15 -11.59
N SER A 117 13.46 10.05 -11.76
CA SER A 117 14.88 9.71 -11.95
C SER A 117 15.55 9.04 -10.73
N ARG A 118 14.93 9.14 -9.54
CA ARG A 118 15.41 8.53 -8.30
C ARG A 118 14.78 7.17 -8.04
N MET A 119 13.80 6.75 -8.84
CA MET A 119 13.21 5.43 -8.71
C MET A 119 14.25 4.36 -9.04
N ARG A 120 14.28 3.33 -8.21
CA ARG A 120 15.15 2.17 -8.41
C ARG A 120 14.39 1.07 -9.13
N GLU A 121 15.16 0.11 -9.61
CA GLU A 121 14.63 -1.14 -10.12
C GLU A 121 13.78 -1.87 -9.08
N HIS A 122 12.76 -2.58 -9.56
CA HIS A 122 11.84 -3.37 -8.75
C HIS A 122 11.94 -4.85 -9.14
N ALA A 123 11.95 -5.77 -8.18
CA ALA A 123 12.02 -7.20 -8.51
C ALA A 123 10.79 -7.63 -9.32
N ALA A 124 10.98 -8.09 -10.56
CA ALA A 124 9.88 -8.49 -11.45
C ALA A 124 9.06 -9.65 -10.85
N GLY A 125 9.75 -10.58 -10.18
CA GLY A 125 9.12 -11.72 -9.52
C GLY A 125 8.14 -11.34 -8.40
N SER A 126 8.25 -10.13 -7.81
CA SER A 126 7.33 -9.70 -6.76
C SER A 126 5.90 -9.52 -7.26
N PHE A 127 5.70 -9.30 -8.56
CA PHE A 127 4.39 -9.09 -9.17
C PHE A 127 3.65 -10.40 -9.47
N LEU A 128 4.36 -11.53 -9.42
CA LEU A 128 3.85 -12.85 -9.80
C LEU A 128 3.42 -13.68 -8.59
N GLN A 129 3.74 -13.25 -7.38
CA GLN A 129 3.43 -13.98 -6.15
C GLN A 129 2.02 -13.66 -5.69
N ASN A 130 1.28 -14.70 -5.27
CA ASN A 130 -0.09 -14.55 -4.83
C ASN A 130 -0.16 -14.07 -3.38
N VAL A 131 -1.09 -13.17 -3.10
CA VAL A 131 -1.48 -12.83 -1.72
C VAL A 131 -2.08 -14.06 -1.06
N THR A 132 -1.65 -14.37 0.15
CA THR A 132 -2.07 -15.50 0.97
C THR A 132 -2.80 -15.10 2.24
N TYR A 133 -2.82 -13.81 2.58
CA TYR A 133 -3.47 -13.34 3.80
C TYR A 133 -4.07 -11.93 3.64
N ALA A 134 -5.36 -11.81 3.97
CA ALA A 134 -6.11 -10.56 3.96
C ALA A 134 -6.11 -9.87 5.34
N ALA A 135 -5.10 -9.04 5.61
CA ALA A 135 -4.93 -8.41 6.93
C ALA A 135 -6.11 -7.52 7.40
N TYR A 136 -6.88 -6.96 6.46
CA TYR A 136 -8.05 -6.14 6.76
C TYR A 136 -9.19 -6.90 7.48
N LYS A 137 -9.15 -8.24 7.50
CA LYS A 137 -10.11 -9.07 8.26
C LYS A 137 -9.85 -8.96 9.78
N ASP A 138 -8.58 -8.90 10.16
CA ASP A 138 -8.13 -8.94 11.56
C ASP A 138 -7.76 -7.56 12.12
N ILE A 139 -7.28 -6.66 11.27
CA ILE A 139 -6.75 -5.34 11.65
C ILE A 139 -7.64 -4.24 11.07
N PRO A 140 -8.04 -3.22 11.86
CA PRO A 140 -8.74 -2.05 11.33
C PRO A 140 -7.91 -1.35 10.23
N VAL A 141 -8.57 -0.90 9.17
CA VAL A 141 -7.89 -0.24 8.04
C VAL A 141 -8.49 1.12 7.72
N SER A 142 -7.61 2.06 7.36
CA SER A 142 -7.95 3.33 6.74
C SER A 142 -7.42 3.34 5.31
N TYR A 143 -8.09 4.04 4.41
CA TYR A 143 -7.72 4.10 3.01
C TYR A 143 -7.76 5.54 2.51
N LEU A 144 -6.59 6.09 2.16
CA LEU A 144 -6.46 7.36 1.45
C LEU A 144 -6.63 7.11 -0.05
N VAL A 145 -7.75 7.59 -0.59
CA VAL A 145 -8.09 7.45 -2.01
C VAL A 145 -7.57 8.67 -2.77
N CYS A 146 -6.67 8.45 -3.73
CA CYS A 146 -6.20 9.50 -4.63
C CYS A 146 -7.08 9.54 -5.88
N GLU A 147 -7.92 10.57 -6.02
CA GLU A 147 -8.97 10.65 -7.05
C GLU A 147 -8.42 10.88 -8.47
N GLU A 148 -7.21 11.44 -8.58
CA GLU A 148 -6.56 11.78 -9.86
C GLU A 148 -5.38 10.82 -10.16
N ASP A 149 -5.33 9.67 -9.49
CA ASP A 149 -4.30 8.65 -9.65
C ASP A 149 -4.39 7.97 -11.03
N LYS A 150 -3.28 8.00 -11.78
CA LYS A 150 -3.16 7.39 -13.11
C LYS A 150 -2.53 6.00 -13.11
N VAL A 151 -1.99 5.55 -11.97
CA VAL A 151 -1.34 4.24 -11.80
C VAL A 151 -2.32 3.23 -11.21
N VAL A 152 -3.02 3.63 -10.15
CA VAL A 152 -4.09 2.85 -9.52
C VAL A 152 -5.35 3.71 -9.58
N PRO A 153 -6.12 3.66 -10.68
CA PRO A 153 -7.27 4.53 -10.86
C PRO A 153 -8.25 4.48 -9.70
N SER A 154 -8.92 5.60 -9.40
CA SER A 154 -9.81 5.73 -8.25
C SER A 154 -10.92 4.66 -8.24
N GLU A 155 -11.39 4.25 -9.42
CA GLU A 155 -12.37 3.19 -9.62
C GLU A 155 -11.83 1.84 -9.13
N LEU A 156 -10.55 1.54 -9.40
CA LEU A 156 -9.88 0.34 -8.93
C LEU A 156 -9.67 0.39 -7.41
N GLN A 157 -9.23 1.53 -6.86
CA GLN A 157 -9.11 1.74 -5.42
C GLN A 157 -10.47 1.49 -4.72
N ASN A 158 -11.55 2.05 -5.27
CA ASN A 158 -12.90 1.88 -4.75
C ASN A 158 -13.41 0.43 -4.87
N ARG A 159 -12.98 -0.33 -5.89
CA ARG A 159 -13.26 -1.77 -5.97
C ARG A 159 -12.58 -2.55 -4.86
N TYR A 160 -11.32 -2.24 -4.52
CA TYR A 160 -10.66 -2.88 -3.37
C TYR A 160 -11.40 -2.57 -2.07
N ILE A 161 -11.80 -1.31 -1.87
CA ILE A 161 -12.55 -0.90 -0.68
C ILE A 161 -13.87 -1.68 -0.58
N ALA A 162 -14.67 -1.70 -1.64
CA ALA A 162 -15.94 -2.42 -1.64
C ALA A 162 -15.75 -3.92 -1.37
N LYS A 163 -14.69 -4.51 -1.93
CA LYS A 163 -14.34 -5.92 -1.69
C LYS A 163 -13.94 -6.17 -0.24
N MET A 164 -13.08 -5.34 0.35
CA MET A 164 -12.75 -5.41 1.78
C MET A 164 -14.00 -5.31 2.63
N GLU A 165 -14.85 -4.31 2.42
CA GLU A 165 -16.07 -4.10 3.19
C GLU A 165 -17.05 -5.29 3.09
N SER A 166 -17.10 -5.98 1.94
CA SER A 166 -17.90 -7.19 1.77
C SER A 166 -17.42 -8.39 2.61
N GLU A 167 -16.16 -8.39 3.04
CA GLU A 167 -15.52 -9.49 3.78
C GLU A 167 -15.26 -9.15 5.26
N MET A 168 -15.41 -7.88 5.65
CA MET A 168 -15.15 -7.38 7.00
C MET A 168 -16.39 -7.42 7.92
N GLY A 169 -17.53 -7.89 7.42
CA GLY A 169 -18.79 -7.96 8.17
C GLY A 169 -19.37 -6.58 8.46
N GLU A 170 -19.57 -6.26 9.75
CA GLU A 170 -20.09 -4.97 10.18
C GLU A 170 -19.04 -3.85 10.18
N LYS A 171 -17.75 -4.20 10.15
CA LYS A 171 -16.67 -3.20 10.09
C LYS A 171 -16.71 -2.48 8.74
N ARG A 172 -16.16 -1.27 8.70
CA ARG A 172 -16.04 -0.45 7.49
C ARG A 172 -14.61 0.05 7.34
N VAL A 173 -14.23 0.33 6.11
CA VAL A 173 -12.96 0.99 5.80
C VAL A 173 -13.12 2.47 6.14
N ASP A 174 -12.17 3.03 6.88
CA ASP A 174 -12.12 4.47 7.14
C ASP A 174 -11.54 5.20 5.92
N ARG A 175 -12.41 5.79 5.09
CA ARG A 175 -12.06 6.32 3.75
C ARG A 175 -11.73 7.82 3.80
N HIS A 176 -10.64 8.19 3.13
CA HIS A 176 -10.14 9.57 3.03
C HIS A 176 -9.89 9.93 1.55
N PRO A 177 -10.91 10.35 0.78
CA PRO A 177 -10.73 10.77 -0.60
C PRO A 177 -10.03 12.14 -0.68
N VAL A 178 -9.07 12.26 -1.59
CA VAL A 178 -8.30 13.48 -1.83
C VAL A 178 -8.01 13.63 -3.33
N ARG A 179 -8.01 14.88 -3.80
CA ARG A 179 -7.58 15.21 -5.16
C ARG A 179 -6.06 15.24 -5.22
N ALA A 180 -5.48 14.12 -5.62
CA ALA A 180 -4.03 13.92 -5.75
C ALA A 180 -3.73 12.82 -6.77
N GLY A 181 -2.50 12.82 -7.28
CA GLY A 181 -1.96 11.75 -8.12
C GLY A 181 -1.40 10.58 -7.30
N HIS A 182 -0.68 9.67 -7.95
CA HIS A 182 -0.22 8.43 -7.33
C HIS A 182 0.79 8.63 -6.21
N CYS A 183 1.82 9.44 -6.43
CA CYS A 183 2.88 9.72 -5.46
C CYS A 183 2.52 10.89 -4.53
N ILE A 184 1.36 10.81 -3.88
CA ILE A 184 0.88 11.84 -2.93
C ILE A 184 1.87 12.09 -1.77
N ASN A 185 2.67 11.10 -1.39
CA ASN A 185 3.71 11.25 -0.38
C ASN A 185 4.85 12.21 -0.82
N ALA A 186 4.97 12.49 -2.12
CA ALA A 186 5.87 13.52 -2.65
C ALA A 186 5.13 14.86 -2.86
N SER A 187 3.92 14.83 -3.43
CA SER A 187 3.18 16.06 -3.79
C SER A 187 2.46 16.73 -2.62
N GLN A 188 1.91 15.95 -1.68
CA GLN A 188 1.13 16.44 -0.55
C GLN A 188 1.45 15.67 0.75
N PRO A 189 2.70 15.67 1.24
CA PRO A 189 3.10 14.91 2.42
C PRO A 189 2.31 15.28 3.69
N GLU A 190 1.93 16.56 3.84
CA GLU A 190 1.12 17.04 4.98
C GLU A 190 -0.30 16.47 4.98
N THR A 191 -0.88 16.27 3.78
CA THR A 191 -2.18 15.60 3.63
C THR A 191 -2.09 14.15 4.09
N VAL A 192 -1.02 13.44 3.70
CA VAL A 192 -0.77 12.05 4.15
C VAL A 192 -0.60 12.00 5.67
N ALA A 193 0.20 12.89 6.26
CA ALA A 193 0.38 12.97 7.71
C ALA A 193 -0.94 13.22 8.45
N THR A 194 -1.77 14.13 7.93
CA THR A 194 -3.10 14.44 8.48
C THR A 194 -3.99 13.21 8.46
N VAL A 195 -4.02 12.46 7.37
CA VAL A 195 -4.83 11.24 7.27
C VAL A 195 -4.32 10.16 8.24
N ILE A 196 -3.00 9.99 8.39
CA ILE A 196 -2.44 9.05 9.38
C ILE A 196 -2.89 9.43 10.80
N ARG A 197 -2.81 10.71 11.17
CA ARG A 197 -3.23 11.19 12.49
C ARG A 197 -4.74 11.00 12.73
N ARG A 198 -5.58 11.32 11.74
CA ARG A 198 -7.03 11.09 11.80
C ARG A 198 -7.37 9.61 11.91
N ALA A 199 -6.68 8.77 11.14
CA ALA A 199 -6.81 7.32 11.22
C ALA A 199 -6.52 6.83 12.65
N LEU A 200 -5.62 7.47 13.39
CA LEU A 200 -5.32 7.18 14.80
C LEU A 200 -6.27 7.83 15.81
N GLY A 201 -7.34 8.49 15.35
CA GLY A 201 -8.37 9.08 16.20
C GLY A 201 -8.07 10.50 16.66
N GLU A 202 -7.04 11.15 16.12
CA GLU A 202 -6.80 12.56 16.40
C GLU A 202 -7.90 13.44 15.77
N LYS A 203 -8.43 14.38 16.56
CA LYS A 203 -9.45 15.34 16.13
C LYS A 203 -8.75 16.61 15.62
N ILE A 204 -8.48 16.66 14.31
CA ILE A 204 -7.80 17.76 13.61
C ILE A 204 -8.55 18.21 12.36
#